data_AF-A0A961N8R3-F1
#
_entry.id   AF-A0A961N8R3-F1
#
_cell.length_a   1.000
_cell.length_b   1.000
_cell.length_c   1.000
_cell.angle_alpha   90.00
_cell.angle_beta   90.00
_cell.angle_gamma   90.00
#
_symmetry.space_group_name_H-M   'P 1'
#
loop_
_entity.id
_entity.type
_entity.pdbx_description
1 polymer ?
#
loop_
_entity_poly.entity_id
_entity_poly.type
_entity_poly.pdbx_seq_one_letter_code
_entity_poly.pdbx_strand_id
1 'polypeptide(L)'
;MKLVRYGAAGSEKPGLIDASGQLRDLSGQIGDLAGDAFAPASLARLTALDPAGLPAVSGSPRIGAPVGGSPKFIAIGLNYADHAAESGMPIPAEPVVFMKANNALCGPNDDVEKPRGSTKLDWEVELAVVIGTRAKYVSEADALKHVAGYAVCNDVSERAFQIERLGQWTKGKSHDT
;
A
#
# COMPACT_ATOMS: atom_id res chain seq x y z
N MET A 1 -0.35 15.71 -6.68
CA MET A 1 0.90 15.01 -7.05
C MET A 1 0.68 13.52 -6.90
N LYS A 2 1.14 12.69 -7.85
CA LYS A 2 1.03 11.22 -7.77
C LYS A 2 2.44 10.61 -7.79
N LEU A 3 2.88 10.10 -6.65
CA LEU A 3 4.19 9.47 -6.48
C LEU A 3 4.10 7.97 -6.80
N VAL A 4 5.13 7.41 -7.42
CA VAL A 4 5.21 5.99 -7.80
C VAL A 4 6.64 5.47 -7.62
N ARG A 5 6.79 4.17 -7.41
CA ARG A 5 8.07 3.46 -7.57
C ARG A 5 8.01 2.69 -8.89
N TYR A 6 9.06 2.73 -9.71
CA TYR A 6 9.07 2.07 -11.02
C TYR A 6 10.39 1.35 -11.31
N GLY A 7 10.36 0.31 -12.13
CA GLY A 7 11.52 -0.51 -12.48
C GLY A 7 11.36 -1.98 -12.10
N ALA A 8 12.45 -2.72 -12.24
CA ALA A 8 12.49 -4.14 -11.88
C ALA A 8 12.23 -4.35 -10.38
N ALA A 9 11.60 -5.48 -10.04
CA ALA A 9 11.31 -5.85 -8.66
C ALA A 9 12.59 -5.82 -7.80
N GLY A 10 12.54 -5.09 -6.68
CA GLY A 10 13.69 -4.95 -5.76
C GLY A 10 14.77 -3.97 -6.23
N SER A 11 14.57 -3.28 -7.35
CA SER A 11 15.46 -2.23 -7.87
C SER A 11 14.66 -1.04 -8.39
N GLU A 12 13.51 -0.77 -7.77
CA GLU A 12 12.66 0.34 -8.16
C GLU A 12 13.33 1.70 -7.87
N LYS A 13 13.03 2.66 -8.73
CA LYS A 13 13.37 4.08 -8.57
C LYS A 13 12.15 4.87 -8.15
N PRO A 14 12.32 5.96 -7.39
CA PRO A 14 11.24 6.89 -7.10
C PRO A 14 10.89 7.68 -8.37
N GLY A 15 9.60 7.95 -8.57
CA GLY A 15 9.09 8.74 -9.68
C GLY A 15 7.78 9.44 -9.34
N LEU A 16 7.32 10.27 -10.28
CA LEU A 16 6.01 10.91 -10.22
C LEU A 16 5.31 10.85 -11.57
N ILE A 17 3.99 10.78 -11.55
CA ILE A 17 3.15 10.91 -12.74
C ILE A 17 2.67 12.36 -12.81
N ASP A 18 3.04 13.07 -13.88
CA ASP A 18 2.64 14.46 -14.10
C ASP A 18 1.20 14.59 -14.60
N ALA A 19 0.70 15.82 -14.76
CA ALA A 19 -0.68 16.08 -15.16
C ALA A 19 -1.04 15.55 -16.56
N SER A 20 -0.04 15.28 -17.41
CA SER A 20 -0.23 14.67 -18.74
C SER A 20 -0.20 13.14 -18.70
N GLY A 21 0.06 12.54 -17.54
CA GLY A 21 0.24 11.09 -17.38
C GLY A 21 1.68 10.62 -17.65
N GLN A 22 2.61 11.53 -17.94
CA GLN A 22 4.01 11.17 -18.19
C GLN A 22 4.72 10.84 -16.87
N LEU A 23 5.44 9.73 -16.86
CA LEU A 23 6.31 9.33 -15.75
C LEU A 23 7.59 10.16 -15.77
N ARG A 24 7.95 10.74 -14.61
CA ARG A 24 9.18 11.49 -14.37
C ARG A 24 10.03 10.84 -13.30
N ASP A 25 11.35 10.86 -13.49
CA ASP A 25 12.34 10.31 -12.58
C ASP A 25 12.60 11.27 -11.39
N LEU A 26 12.50 10.76 -10.16
CA LEU A 26 12.78 11.50 -8.92
C LEU A 26 14.10 11.10 -8.25
N SER A 27 14.91 10.21 -8.84
CA SER A 27 16.15 9.70 -8.25
C SER A 27 17.20 10.78 -8.00
N GLY A 28 17.13 11.90 -8.71
CA GLY A 28 17.97 13.09 -8.42
C GLY A 28 17.51 13.93 -7.22
N GLN A 29 16.32 13.65 -6.67
CA GLN A 29 15.69 14.44 -5.61
C GLN A 29 15.59 13.67 -4.28
N ILE A 30 15.33 12.37 -4.37
CA ILE A 30 15.19 11.44 -3.23
C ILE A 30 15.77 10.07 -3.60
N GLY A 31 16.22 9.30 -2.60
CA GLY A 31 16.77 7.96 -2.82
C GLY A 31 15.71 6.91 -3.15
N ASP A 32 14.60 6.92 -2.41
CA ASP A 32 13.44 6.06 -2.65
C ASP A 32 12.19 6.69 -2.00
N LEU A 33 10.99 6.22 -2.36
CA LEU A 33 9.75 6.50 -1.65
C LEU A 33 9.63 5.59 -0.43
N ALA A 34 10.45 5.86 0.58
CA ALA A 34 10.54 5.11 1.83
C ALA A 34 10.84 6.03 3.01
N GLY A 35 10.37 5.66 4.21
CA GLY A 35 10.68 6.36 5.46
C GLY A 35 10.46 7.88 5.38
N ASP A 36 11.51 8.67 5.66
CA ASP A 36 11.47 10.13 5.72
C ASP A 36 11.14 10.81 4.37
N ALA A 37 11.15 10.08 3.25
CA ALA A 37 10.66 10.59 1.98
C ALA A 37 9.18 11.04 2.06
N PHE A 38 8.41 10.44 2.98
CA PHE A 38 7.02 10.77 3.27
C PHE A 38 6.84 11.81 4.39
N ALA A 39 7.92 12.33 4.97
CA ALA A 39 7.81 13.40 5.96
C ALA A 39 7.28 14.70 5.32
N PRO A 40 6.55 15.55 6.06
CA PRO A 40 5.93 16.78 5.53
C PRO A 40 6.91 17.69 4.79
N ALA A 41 8.13 17.86 5.31
CA ALA A 41 9.16 18.67 4.66
C ALA A 41 9.62 18.07 3.33
N SER A 42 9.75 16.74 3.24
CA SER A 42 10.12 16.06 2.00
C SER A 42 8.99 16.18 0.97
N LEU A 43 7.75 15.93 1.37
CA LEU A 43 6.58 16.07 0.50
C LEU A 43 6.36 17.51 0.02
N ALA A 44 6.61 18.50 0.87
CA ALA A 44 6.56 19.91 0.49
C ALA A 44 7.61 20.25 -0.58
N ARG A 45 8.86 19.78 -0.41
CA ARG A 45 9.91 19.95 -1.44
C ARG A 45 9.52 19.30 -2.76
N LEU A 46 9.01 18.06 -2.73
CA LEU A 46 8.56 17.35 -3.94
C LEU A 46 7.40 18.05 -4.63
N THR A 47 6.45 18.60 -3.85
CA THR A 47 5.28 19.33 -4.37
C THR A 47 5.69 20.64 -5.04
N ALA A 48 6.78 21.28 -4.59
CA ALA A 48 7.29 22.52 -5.15
C ALA A 48 8.12 22.33 -6.44
N LEU A 49 8.42 21.08 -6.83
CA LEU A 49 9.12 20.80 -8.08
C LEU A 49 8.22 21.12 -9.28
N ASP A 50 8.82 21.64 -10.35
CA ASP A 50 8.20 21.66 -11.67
C ASP A 50 8.38 20.28 -12.35
N PRO A 51 7.30 19.50 -12.56
CA PRO A 51 7.41 18.20 -13.21
C PRO A 51 8.03 18.25 -14.61
N ALA A 52 7.86 19.36 -15.35
CA ALA A 52 8.38 19.50 -16.70
C ALA A 52 9.91 19.56 -16.73
N GLY A 53 10.54 20.03 -15.65
CA GLY A 53 12.00 20.09 -15.48
C GLY A 53 12.63 18.75 -15.07
N LEU A 54 11.83 17.73 -14.74
CA LEU A 54 12.35 16.41 -14.36
C LEU A 54 12.56 15.51 -15.58
N PRO A 55 13.56 14.61 -15.54
CA PRO A 55 13.79 13.67 -16.64
C PRO A 55 12.55 12.84 -16.93
N ALA A 56 12.11 12.83 -18.19
CA ALA A 56 11.04 11.96 -18.63
C ALA A 56 11.54 10.51 -18.72
N VAL A 57 10.75 9.58 -18.21
CA VAL A 57 11.02 8.15 -18.34
C VAL A 57 10.41 7.65 -19.63
N SER A 58 11.21 7.03 -20.48
CA SER A 58 10.75 6.47 -21.76
C SER A 58 10.09 5.10 -21.57
N GLY A 59 9.13 4.80 -22.46
CA GLY A 59 8.40 3.54 -22.44
C GLY A 59 7.43 3.41 -21.26
N SER A 60 7.08 2.18 -20.92
CA SER A 60 6.12 1.83 -19.88
C SER A 60 6.75 0.83 -18.90
N PRO A 61 7.70 1.26 -18.05
CA PRO A 61 8.32 0.36 -17.09
C PRO A 61 7.28 -0.17 -16.09
N ARG A 62 7.56 -1.34 -15.51
CA ARG A 62 6.79 -1.87 -14.37
C ARG A 62 6.67 -0.82 -13.27
N ILE A 63 5.48 -0.70 -12.70
CA ILE A 63 5.24 0.06 -11.48
C ILE A 63 5.31 -0.92 -10.31
N GLY A 64 6.13 -0.63 -9.30
CA GLY A 64 6.22 -1.42 -8.07
C GLY A 64 5.27 -0.91 -6.99
N ALA A 65 5.30 -1.57 -5.83
CA ALA A 65 4.58 -1.10 -4.64
C ALA A 65 4.97 0.37 -4.33
N PRO A 66 4.01 1.26 -4.02
CA PRO A 66 4.28 2.70 -3.93
C PRO A 66 5.10 3.12 -2.69
N VAL A 67 5.28 2.21 -1.73
CA VAL A 67 6.02 2.44 -0.49
C VAL A 67 7.13 1.39 -0.37
N GLY A 68 8.38 1.84 -0.38
CA GLY A 68 9.54 1.00 -0.12
C GLY A 68 9.78 0.80 1.37
N GLY A 69 10.21 -0.41 1.76
CA GLY A 69 10.73 -0.69 3.11
C GLY A 69 9.75 -0.45 4.27
N SER A 70 8.44 -0.61 4.05
CA SER A 70 7.47 -0.41 5.14
C SER A 70 7.74 -1.38 6.31
N PRO A 71 7.91 -0.91 7.55
CA PRO A 71 8.14 -1.79 8.69
C PRO A 71 6.86 -2.46 9.20
N LYS A 72 5.68 -1.98 8.79
CA LYS A 72 4.38 -2.49 9.21
C LYS A 72 3.37 -2.41 8.08
N PHE A 73 2.66 -3.50 7.82
CA PHE A 73 1.45 -3.52 7.01
C PHE A 73 0.28 -3.96 7.90
N ILE A 74 -0.51 -2.99 8.33
CA ILE A 74 -1.67 -3.16 9.21
C ILE A 74 -2.93 -3.11 8.36
N ALA A 75 -3.84 -4.06 8.55
CA ALA A 75 -5.13 -4.13 7.88
C ALA A 75 -6.26 -4.14 8.91
N ILE A 76 -7.43 -3.63 8.49
CA ILE A 76 -8.63 -3.51 9.32
C ILE A 76 -9.74 -4.35 8.69
N GLY A 77 -10.18 -5.39 9.39
CA GLY A 77 -11.29 -6.23 8.95
C GLY A 77 -12.65 -5.62 9.30
N LEU A 78 -13.67 -5.98 8.52
CA LEU A 78 -15.09 -5.65 8.78
C LEU A 78 -15.37 -4.15 8.91
N ASN A 79 -14.65 -3.32 8.14
CA ASN A 79 -14.72 -1.86 8.24
C ASN A 79 -15.71 -1.20 7.26
N TYR A 80 -16.46 -2.00 6.50
CA TYR A 80 -17.61 -1.57 5.71
C TYR A 80 -18.86 -2.26 6.25
N ALA A 81 -19.89 -1.48 6.60
CA ALA A 81 -21.11 -1.99 7.21
C ALA A 81 -21.80 -3.07 6.35
N ASP A 82 -21.80 -2.85 5.03
CA ASP A 82 -22.36 -3.81 4.06
C ASP A 82 -21.54 -5.11 4.03
N HIS A 83 -20.22 -5.04 4.15
CA HIS A 83 -19.35 -6.22 4.21
C HIS A 83 -19.53 -7.02 5.51
N ALA A 84 -19.78 -6.35 6.64
CA ALA A 84 -20.12 -7.01 7.90
C ALA A 84 -21.45 -7.77 7.78
N ALA A 85 -22.45 -7.15 7.13
CA ALA A 85 -23.74 -7.77 6.85
C ALA A 85 -23.62 -8.97 5.89
N GLU A 86 -22.85 -8.85 4.80
CA GLU A 86 -22.59 -9.94 3.83
C GLU A 86 -21.89 -11.15 4.46
N SER A 87 -20.99 -10.90 5.41
CA SER A 87 -20.24 -11.95 6.11
C SER A 87 -21.04 -12.61 7.25
N GLY A 88 -22.26 -12.14 7.53
CA GLY A 88 -23.10 -12.63 8.63
C GLY A 88 -22.50 -12.36 10.01
N MET A 89 -21.59 -11.39 10.13
CA MET A 89 -20.90 -11.06 11.37
C MET A 89 -21.50 -9.81 12.02
N PRO A 90 -21.61 -9.75 13.36
CA PRO A 90 -22.05 -8.53 14.03
C PRO A 90 -21.03 -7.41 13.77
N ILE A 91 -21.51 -6.17 13.70
CA ILE A 91 -20.64 -5.00 13.61
C ILE A 91 -19.71 -5.00 14.85
N PRO A 92 -18.38 -5.01 14.66
CA PRO A 92 -17.45 -5.03 15.79
C PRO A 92 -17.58 -3.78 16.65
N ALA A 93 -17.46 -3.93 17.98
CA ALA A 93 -17.42 -2.80 18.91
C ALA A 93 -16.07 -2.06 18.89
N GLU A 94 -15.02 -2.71 18.38
CA GLU A 94 -13.68 -2.17 18.17
C GLU A 94 -13.16 -2.62 16.80
N PRO A 95 -12.26 -1.85 16.14
CA PRO A 95 -11.68 -2.26 14.86
C PRO A 95 -10.97 -3.60 14.94
N VAL A 96 -11.25 -4.50 13.99
CA VAL A 96 -10.55 -5.79 13.92
C VAL A 96 -9.20 -5.59 13.24
N VAL A 97 -8.13 -5.50 14.03
CA VAL A 97 -6.78 -5.24 13.53
C VAL A 97 -6.01 -6.54 13.29
N PHE A 98 -5.38 -6.66 12.12
CA PHE A 98 -4.41 -7.73 11.84
C PHE A 98 -3.24 -7.21 11.02
N MET A 99 -2.20 -8.05 10.90
CA MET A 99 -0.98 -7.72 10.16
C MET A 99 -0.88 -8.59 8.90
N LYS A 100 -0.49 -7.98 7.80
CA LYS A 100 0.02 -8.69 6.62
C LYS A 100 1.54 -8.70 6.69
N ALA A 101 2.16 -9.77 6.21
CA ALA A 101 3.59 -9.80 6.06
C ALA A 101 4.00 -8.95 4.84
N ASN A 102 5.16 -8.29 4.92
CA ASN A 102 5.58 -7.30 3.91
C ASN A 102 5.92 -7.92 2.55
N ASN A 103 6.22 -9.22 2.50
CA ASN A 103 6.42 -10.01 1.29
C ASN A 103 5.13 -10.20 0.46
N ALA A 104 3.95 -9.91 1.02
CA ALA A 104 2.69 -9.90 0.28
C ALA A 104 2.45 -8.62 -0.54
N LEU A 105 3.42 -7.70 -0.59
CA LEU A 105 3.33 -6.44 -1.35
C LEU A 105 3.90 -6.62 -2.76
N CYS A 106 3.10 -6.33 -3.78
CA CYS A 106 3.55 -6.22 -5.17
C CYS A 106 3.13 -4.89 -5.81
N GLY A 107 3.59 -4.69 -7.05
CA GLY A 107 3.16 -3.60 -7.91
C GLY A 107 1.71 -3.75 -8.35
N PRO A 108 1.05 -2.66 -8.75
CA PRO A 108 -0.38 -2.66 -9.09
C PRO A 108 -0.77 -3.54 -10.28
N ASN A 109 0.20 -3.93 -11.11
CA ASN A 109 -0.01 -4.76 -12.30
C ASN A 109 0.87 -6.02 -12.30
N ASP A 110 1.43 -6.39 -11.14
CA ASP A 110 2.17 -7.64 -11.02
C ASP A 110 1.19 -8.82 -10.98
N ASP A 111 1.69 -9.98 -11.41
CA ASP A 111 0.94 -11.23 -11.24
C ASP A 111 0.82 -11.57 -9.75
N VAL A 112 -0.34 -12.08 -9.35
CA VAL A 112 -0.57 -12.57 -7.98
C VAL A 112 -0.29 -14.07 -7.93
N GLU A 113 0.67 -14.50 -7.12
CA GLU A 113 0.95 -15.92 -6.94
C GLU A 113 -0.23 -16.60 -6.23
N LYS A 114 -0.78 -17.65 -6.86
CA LYS A 114 -1.80 -18.49 -6.21
C LYS A 114 -1.13 -19.46 -5.23
N PRO A 115 -1.43 -19.40 -3.93
CA PRO A 115 -0.83 -20.29 -2.94
C PRO A 115 -1.07 -21.77 -3.25
N ARG A 116 -0.09 -22.61 -2.96
CA ARG A 116 -0.23 -24.07 -3.12
C ARG A 116 -1.42 -24.60 -2.31
N GLY A 117 -2.34 -25.27 -3.00
CA GLY A 117 -3.54 -25.83 -2.37
C GLY A 117 -4.63 -24.79 -2.07
N SER A 118 -4.52 -23.57 -2.62
CA SER A 118 -5.59 -22.58 -2.58
C SER A 118 -6.83 -23.09 -3.33
N THR A 119 -7.97 -22.99 -2.68
CA THR A 119 -9.29 -23.40 -3.18
C THR A 119 -10.31 -22.26 -3.17
N LYS A 120 -10.06 -21.20 -2.41
CA LYS A 120 -10.95 -20.04 -2.22
C LYS A 120 -10.15 -18.73 -2.23
N LEU A 121 -9.35 -18.51 -3.28
CA LEU A 121 -8.66 -17.23 -3.49
C LEU A 121 -9.66 -16.14 -3.83
N ASP A 122 -9.52 -14.99 -3.19
CA ASP A 122 -10.50 -13.91 -3.21
C ASP A 122 -9.80 -12.54 -3.19
N TRP A 123 -10.52 -11.53 -3.67
CA TRP A 123 -10.04 -10.15 -3.77
C TRP A 123 -10.79 -9.25 -2.78
N GLU A 124 -10.13 -8.19 -2.32
CA GLU A 124 -10.72 -7.18 -1.44
C GLU A 124 -10.09 -5.83 -1.79
N VAL A 125 -10.84 -4.95 -2.48
CA VAL A 125 -10.34 -3.63 -2.85
C VAL A 125 -10.48 -2.68 -1.66
N GLU A 126 -9.34 -2.16 -1.21
CA GLU A 126 -9.22 -1.38 0.02
C GLU A 126 -8.52 -0.04 -0.20
N LEU A 127 -8.85 0.94 0.65
CA LEU A 127 -8.10 2.19 0.76
C LEU A 127 -6.89 1.98 1.67
N ALA A 128 -5.68 2.09 1.11
CA ALA A 128 -4.45 2.09 1.89
C ALA A 128 -4.09 3.51 2.33
N VAL A 129 -3.76 3.67 3.61
CA VAL A 129 -3.29 4.92 4.21
C VAL A 129 -1.78 4.84 4.40
N VAL A 130 -1.03 5.77 3.78
CA VAL A 130 0.43 5.85 3.93
C VAL A 130 0.76 6.82 5.06
N ILE A 131 1.48 6.34 6.07
CA ILE A 131 1.88 7.15 7.24
C ILE A 131 3.23 7.81 6.96
N GLY A 132 3.28 9.14 7.07
CA GLY A 132 4.46 9.95 6.77
C GLY A 132 5.30 10.36 7.97
N THR A 133 4.72 10.34 9.17
CA THR A 133 5.45 10.68 10.40
C THR A 133 5.12 9.70 11.51
N ARG A 134 6.03 9.54 12.46
CA ARG A 134 5.84 8.65 13.61
C ARG A 134 4.58 9.04 14.39
N ALA A 135 3.61 8.13 14.42
CA ALA A 135 2.39 8.25 15.22
C ALA A 135 2.48 7.34 16.46
N LYS A 136 2.26 7.89 17.66
CA LYS A 136 2.17 7.14 18.92
C LYS A 136 1.24 7.87 19.88
N TYR A 137 0.22 7.18 20.39
CA TYR A 137 -0.80 7.77 21.27
C TYR A 137 -1.39 9.08 20.72
N VAL A 138 -1.71 9.07 19.43
CA VAL A 138 -2.23 10.24 18.71
C VAL A 138 -3.74 10.34 18.94
N SER A 139 -4.22 11.56 19.18
CA SER A 139 -5.66 11.84 19.27
C SER A 139 -6.31 11.69 17.89
N GLU A 140 -7.62 11.43 17.85
CA GLU A 140 -8.36 11.40 16.58
C GLU A 140 -8.23 12.72 15.80
N ALA A 141 -8.32 13.85 16.51
CA ALA A 141 -8.20 15.19 15.92
C ALA A 141 -6.83 15.48 15.28
N ASP A 142 -5.78 14.78 15.73
CA ASP A 142 -4.43 14.94 15.20
C ASP A 142 -4.04 13.85 14.20
N ALA A 143 -4.83 12.78 14.05
CA ALA A 143 -4.46 11.59 13.28
C ALA A 143 -4.09 11.91 11.83
N LEU A 144 -4.88 12.77 11.15
CA LEU A 144 -4.64 13.13 9.75
C LEU A 144 -3.34 13.92 9.53
N LYS A 145 -2.77 14.54 10.57
CA LYS A 145 -1.47 15.23 10.48
C LYS A 145 -0.31 14.26 10.21
N HIS A 146 -0.52 12.97 10.44
CA HIS A 146 0.48 11.91 10.23
C HIS A 146 0.34 11.20 8.87
N VAL A 147 -0.73 11.46 8.10
CA VAL A 147 -0.98 10.81 6.81
C VAL A 147 -0.20 11.52 5.71
N ALA A 148 0.62 10.77 4.98
CA ALA A 148 1.36 11.25 3.81
C ALA A 148 0.52 11.22 2.52
N GLY A 149 -0.41 10.28 2.43
CA GLY A 149 -1.25 10.09 1.27
C GLY A 149 -1.98 8.76 1.31
N TYR A 150 -2.57 8.41 0.16
CA TYR A 150 -3.43 7.25 0.00
C TYR A 150 -3.04 6.46 -1.24
N ALA A 151 -3.33 5.17 -1.22
CA ALA A 151 -3.19 4.27 -2.36
C ALA A 151 -4.38 3.30 -2.40
N VAL A 152 -4.55 2.61 -3.53
CA VAL A 152 -5.45 1.46 -3.64
C VAL A 152 -4.65 0.21 -3.30
N CYS A 153 -5.25 -0.69 -2.53
CA CYS A 153 -4.69 -1.99 -2.21
C CYS A 153 -5.70 -3.09 -2.53
N ASN A 154 -5.21 -4.25 -2.97
CA ASN A 154 -6.00 -5.47 -3.00
C ASN A 154 -5.56 -6.35 -1.83
N ASP A 155 -6.38 -6.49 -0.79
CA ASP A 155 -6.14 -7.37 0.34
C ASP A 155 -6.46 -8.84 -0.02
N VAL A 156 -5.67 -9.37 -0.96
CA VAL A 156 -5.83 -10.73 -1.47
C VAL A 156 -5.91 -11.73 -0.32
N SER A 157 -6.93 -12.57 -0.37
CA SER A 157 -7.33 -13.45 0.71
C SER A 157 -7.52 -14.88 0.21
N GLU A 158 -6.84 -15.84 0.83
CA GLU A 158 -7.17 -17.25 0.69
C GLU A 158 -8.12 -17.65 1.83
N ARG A 159 -9.42 -17.73 1.53
CA ARG A 159 -10.48 -17.86 2.56
C ARG A 159 -10.45 -19.19 3.28
N ALA A 160 -10.11 -20.29 2.61
CA ALA A 160 -9.99 -21.60 3.26
C ALA A 160 -8.86 -21.56 4.29
N PHE A 161 -7.76 -20.86 3.98
CA PHE A 161 -6.62 -20.77 4.88
C PHE A 161 -6.87 -19.77 6.02
N GLN A 162 -7.59 -18.69 5.72
CA GLN A 162 -8.00 -17.66 6.67
C GLN A 162 -8.98 -18.20 7.72
N ILE A 163 -10.01 -18.93 7.29
CA ILE A 163 -11.19 -19.28 8.12
C ILE A 163 -11.12 -20.74 8.59
N GLU A 164 -10.74 -21.68 7.73
CA GLU A 164 -10.94 -23.11 7.98
C GLU A 164 -9.72 -23.79 8.60
N ARG A 165 -8.54 -23.16 8.55
CA ARG A 165 -7.29 -23.75 9.09
C ARG A 165 -7.00 -23.39 10.55
N LEU A 166 -7.97 -22.83 11.29
CA LEU A 166 -7.84 -22.36 12.70
C LEU A 166 -6.79 -21.24 12.89
N GLY A 167 -6.77 -20.59 14.06
CA GLY A 167 -5.73 -19.62 14.42
C GLY A 167 -5.91 -18.22 13.81
N GLN A 168 -4.81 -17.62 13.34
CA GLN A 168 -4.76 -16.20 12.93
C GLN A 168 -4.93 -16.02 11.41
N TRP A 169 -5.54 -14.90 11.00
CA TRP A 169 -5.82 -14.57 9.59
C TRP A 169 -4.57 -14.45 8.71
N THR A 170 -3.38 -14.21 9.29
CA THR A 170 -2.08 -14.18 8.59
C THR A 170 -1.93 -15.30 7.56
N LYS A 171 -2.42 -16.51 7.85
CA LYS A 171 -2.30 -17.65 6.93
C LYS A 171 -3.04 -17.45 5.63
N GLY A 172 -4.18 -16.76 5.60
CA GLY A 172 -4.90 -16.45 4.37
C GLY A 172 -4.50 -15.11 3.75
N LYS A 173 -3.78 -14.27 4.51
CA LYS A 173 -3.60 -12.84 4.20
C LYS A 173 -2.16 -12.43 3.88
N SER A 174 -1.18 -13.33 3.98
CA SER A 174 0.24 -12.96 3.94
C SER A 174 1.08 -13.83 2.99
N HIS A 175 0.46 -14.36 1.93
CA HIS A 175 1.19 -15.11 0.91
C HIS A 175 2.02 -14.19 0.03
N ASP A 176 3.14 -14.72 -0.46
CA ASP A 176 4.02 -14.06 -1.42
C ASP A 176 3.29 -13.83 -2.76
N THR A 177 3.85 -12.92 -3.56
CA THR A 177 3.38 -12.52 -4.88
C THR A 177 4.54 -12.11 -5.76
#